data_AF-H2C3Y0-F1
#
_entry.id   AF-H2C3Y0-F1
#
_cell.length_a   1.000
_cell.length_b   1.000
_cell.length_c   1.000
_cell.angle_alpha   90.00
_cell.angle_beta   90.00
_cell.angle_gamma   90.00
#
_symmetry.space_group_name_H-M   'P 1'
#
loop_
_entity.id
_entity.type
_entity.pdbx_description
1 polymer ?
#
loop_
_entity_poly.entity_id
_entity_poly.type
_entity_poly.pdbx_seq_one_letter_code
_entity_poly.pdbx_strand_id
1 'polypeptide(L)'
;MFIYDSLPTYNLLLYLHLMGFLGWAGPTTGAYYVMALSNTWRDEILKAYRKLFYVELVSISLAAVTGEMLWEMLGRPSWATWAFLMAPPLGFMEYYHFQLTRDVNRFRRGMRSLSLLYTVAFFVLMYIMVFKP
;
A
#
# COMPACT_ATOMS: atom_id res chain seq x y z
N MET A 1 -4.72 22.75 -12.99
CA MET A 1 -5.69 22.03 -13.83
C MET A 1 -4.94 21.62 -15.08
N PHE A 2 -4.49 20.38 -15.11
CA PHE A 2 -3.74 19.83 -16.23
C PHE A 2 -4.70 19.49 -17.37
N ILE A 3 -4.22 19.48 -18.61
CA ILE A 3 -5.03 19.16 -19.80
C ILE A 3 -5.67 17.75 -19.68
N TYR A 4 -5.09 16.88 -18.86
CA TYR A 4 -5.56 15.52 -18.63
C TYR A 4 -6.74 15.41 -17.64
N ASP A 5 -7.02 16.41 -16.81
CA ASP A 5 -8.10 16.38 -15.81
C ASP A 5 -9.49 16.25 -16.46
N SER A 6 -9.61 16.62 -17.75
CA SER A 6 -10.86 16.47 -18.52
C SER A 6 -10.99 15.12 -19.23
N LEU A 7 -9.98 14.25 -19.20
CA LEU A 7 -10.02 12.94 -19.84
C LEU A 7 -10.65 11.90 -18.89
N PRO A 8 -11.77 11.25 -19.27
CA PRO A 8 -12.42 10.24 -18.44
C PRO A 8 -11.47 9.11 -18.01
N THR A 9 -10.55 8.71 -18.90
CA THR A 9 -9.55 7.68 -18.63
C THR A 9 -8.56 8.08 -17.54
N TYR A 10 -8.08 9.32 -17.56
CA TYR A 10 -7.14 9.81 -16.54
C TYR A 10 -7.78 9.79 -15.15
N ASN A 11 -9.00 10.31 -15.04
CA ASN A 11 -9.74 10.32 -13.77
C ASN A 11 -10.05 8.91 -13.26
N LEU A 12 -10.39 7.98 -14.16
CA LEU A 12 -10.61 6.58 -13.78
C LEU A 12 -9.31 5.94 -13.27
N LEU A 13 -8.19 6.14 -13.96
CA LEU A 13 -6.89 5.62 -13.54
C LEU A 13 -6.46 6.21 -12.21
N LEU A 14 -6.62 7.52 -12.01
CA LEU A 14 -6.31 8.19 -10.75
C LEU A 14 -7.18 7.64 -9.61
N TYR A 15 -8.48 7.46 -9.83
CA TYR A 15 -9.37 6.83 -8.85
C TYR A 15 -8.91 5.42 -8.48
N LEU A 16 -8.64 4.57 -9.48
CA LEU A 16 -8.17 3.20 -9.25
C LEU A 16 -6.80 3.17 -8.55
N HIS A 17 -5.91 4.10 -8.89
CA HIS A 17 -4.61 4.26 -8.27
C HIS A 17 -4.73 4.59 -6.78
N LEU A 18 -5.55 5.59 -6.45
CA LEU A 18 -5.83 5.98 -5.07
C LEU A 18 -6.51 4.85 -4.28
N MET A 19 -7.47 4.15 -4.88
CA MET A 19 -8.11 3.00 -4.25
C MET A 19 -7.15 1.84 -4.04
N GLY A 20 -6.24 1.57 -4.98
CA GLY A 20 -5.15 0.62 -4.82
C GLY A 20 -4.24 1.02 -3.66
N PHE A 21 -3.87 2.29 -3.57
CA PHE A 21 -3.01 2.80 -2.50
C PHE A 21 -3.67 2.72 -1.12
N LEU A 22 -4.96 3.07 -1.01
CA LEU A 22 -5.75 2.96 0.23
C LEU A 22 -5.97 1.51 0.66
N GLY A 23 -6.27 0.62 -0.29
CA GLY A 23 -6.51 -0.79 -0.04
C GLY A 23 -5.25 -1.60 0.28
N TRP A 24 -4.07 -1.04 0.01
CA TRP A 24 -2.79 -1.65 0.33
C TRP A 24 -2.54 -1.61 1.85
N ALA A 25 -1.91 -0.57 2.40
CA ALA A 25 -1.47 -0.61 3.80
C ALA A 25 -2.59 -0.43 4.84
N GLY A 26 -3.75 0.11 4.46
CA GLY A 26 -4.80 0.53 5.38
C GLY A 26 -5.44 -0.62 6.18
N PRO A 27 -6.07 -1.60 5.51
CA PRO A 27 -6.82 -2.66 6.17
C PRO A 27 -5.98 -3.50 7.14
N THR A 28 -4.76 -3.83 6.74
CA THR A 28 -3.82 -4.68 7.48
C THR A 28 -3.18 -3.96 8.65
N THR A 29 -2.73 -2.72 8.45
CA THR A 29 -2.23 -1.87 9.53
C THR A 29 -3.33 -1.60 10.57
N GLY A 30 -4.54 -1.30 10.11
CA GLY A 30 -5.71 -1.13 10.98
C GLY A 30 -6.04 -2.40 11.76
N ALA A 31 -6.10 -3.55 11.09
CA ALA A 31 -6.34 -4.85 11.74
C ALA A 31 -5.25 -5.18 12.78
N TYR A 32 -3.98 -4.90 12.47
CA TYR A 32 -2.89 -5.05 13.44
C TYR A 32 -3.11 -4.20 14.69
N TYR A 33 -3.45 -2.91 14.55
CA TYR A 33 -3.70 -2.05 15.70
C TYR A 33 -4.90 -2.52 16.52
N VAL A 34 -5.98 -2.96 15.88
CA VAL A 34 -7.13 -3.55 16.60
C VAL A 34 -6.70 -4.77 17.40
N MET A 35 -5.92 -5.68 16.82
CA MET A 35 -5.39 -6.86 17.53
C MET A 35 -4.47 -6.45 18.69
N ALA A 36 -3.61 -5.45 18.49
CA ALA A 36 -2.67 -4.97 19.48
C ALA A 36 -3.35 -4.29 20.67
N LEU A 37 -4.34 -3.42 20.41
CA LEU A 37 -5.09 -2.70 21.43
C LEU A 37 -6.03 -3.61 22.23
N SER A 38 -6.64 -4.60 21.58
CA SER A 38 -7.51 -5.58 22.23
C SER A 38 -6.75 -6.77 22.85
N ASN A 39 -5.43 -6.86 22.63
CA ASN A 39 -4.58 -7.97 23.05
C ASN A 39 -5.10 -9.35 22.58
N THR A 40 -5.70 -9.40 21.38
CA THR A 40 -6.34 -10.60 20.81
C THR A 40 -5.38 -11.39 19.91
N TRP A 41 -4.33 -11.94 20.51
CA TRP A 41 -3.33 -12.73 19.79
C TRP A 41 -3.75 -14.21 19.74
N ARG A 42 -4.38 -14.62 18.64
CA ARG A 42 -4.80 -16.01 18.41
C ARG A 42 -4.51 -16.45 16.98
N ASP A 43 -4.17 -17.72 16.80
CA ASP A 43 -3.84 -18.28 15.47
C ASP A 43 -5.04 -18.25 14.52
N GLU A 44 -6.27 -18.36 15.03
CA GLU A 44 -7.49 -18.26 14.22
C GLU A 44 -7.66 -16.86 13.63
N ILE A 45 -7.38 -15.83 14.42
CA ILE A 45 -7.42 -14.44 13.96
C ILE A 45 -6.33 -14.21 12.92
N LEU A 46 -5.15 -14.80 13.10
CA LEU A 46 -4.06 -14.70 12.13
C LEU A 46 -4.38 -15.40 10.80
N LYS A 47 -5.13 -16.51 10.82
CA LYS A 47 -5.68 -17.13 9.60
C LYS A 47 -6.64 -16.19 8.86
N ALA A 48 -7.49 -15.46 9.57
CA ALA A 48 -8.36 -14.45 8.96
C ALA A 48 -7.56 -13.25 8.44
N TYR A 49 -6.57 -12.79 9.20
CA TYR A 49 -5.67 -11.71 8.81
C TYR A 49 -4.96 -11.99 7.49
N ARG A 50 -4.50 -13.23 7.24
CA ARG A 50 -3.91 -13.63 5.95
C ARG A 50 -4.82 -13.39 4.74
N LYS A 51 -6.13 -13.30 4.93
CA LYS A 51 -7.04 -12.94 3.83
C LYS A 51 -6.85 -11.48 3.40
N LEU A 52 -6.51 -10.59 4.34
CA LEU A 52 -6.22 -9.19 4.06
C LEU A 52 -4.94 -9.03 3.24
N PHE A 53 -3.96 -9.93 3.38
CA PHE A 53 -2.77 -9.93 2.53
C PHE A 53 -3.10 -10.08 1.04
N TYR A 54 -4.12 -10.86 0.69
CA TYR A 54 -4.55 -10.94 -0.72
C TYR A 54 -5.17 -9.63 -1.21
N VAL A 55 -5.84 -8.89 -0.32
CA VAL A 55 -6.35 -7.55 -0.63
C VAL A 55 -5.18 -6.61 -0.86
N GLU A 56 -4.19 -6.60 0.03
CA GLU A 56 -2.93 -5.85 -0.14
C GLU A 56 -2.27 -6.14 -1.47
N LEU A 57 -2.10 -7.42 -1.82
CA LEU A 57 -1.42 -7.82 -3.05
C LEU A 57 -2.17 -7.34 -4.29
N VAL A 58 -3.50 -7.46 -4.31
CA VAL A 58 -4.32 -6.93 -5.41
C VAL A 58 -4.24 -5.41 -5.47
N SER A 59 -4.31 -4.75 -4.31
CA SER A 59 -4.28 -3.30 -4.17
C SER A 59 -2.95 -2.69 -4.60
N ILE A 60 -1.82 -3.25 -4.17
CA ILE A 60 -0.49 -2.76 -4.57
C ILE A 60 -0.23 -3.04 -6.06
N SER A 61 -0.72 -4.17 -6.59
CA SER A 61 -0.64 -4.47 -8.03
C SER A 61 -1.45 -3.48 -8.85
N LEU A 62 -2.67 -3.15 -8.40
CA LEU A 62 -3.52 -2.14 -9.03
C LEU A 62 -2.85 -0.76 -8.99
N ALA A 63 -2.31 -0.36 -7.84
CA ALA A 63 -1.58 0.90 -7.69
C ALA A 63 -0.35 0.97 -8.60
N ALA A 64 0.44 -0.10 -8.70
CA ALA A 64 1.61 -0.15 -9.56
C ALA A 64 1.24 -0.01 -11.05
N VAL A 65 0.26 -0.79 -11.52
CA VAL A 65 -0.16 -0.76 -12.94
C VAL A 65 -0.76 0.60 -13.31
N THR A 66 -1.68 1.10 -12.50
CA THR A 66 -2.31 2.41 -12.75
C THR A 66 -1.31 3.56 -12.61
N GLY A 67 -0.35 3.44 -11.69
CA GLY A 67 0.73 4.41 -11.50
C GLY A 67 1.65 4.52 -12.72
N GLU A 68 2.03 3.38 -13.31
CA GLU A 68 2.79 3.34 -14.58
C GLU A 68 2.02 4.02 -15.71
N MET A 69 0.73 3.68 -15.87
CA MET A 69 -0.11 4.29 -16.90
C MET A 69 -0.24 5.82 -16.72
N LEU A 70 -0.44 6.29 -15.48
CA LEU A 70 -0.50 7.71 -15.17
C LEU A 70 0.84 8.40 -15.42
N TRP A 71 1.95 7.78 -15.05
CA TRP A 71 3.29 8.30 -15.27
C TRP A 71 3.59 8.49 -16.76
N GLU A 72 3.21 7.53 -17.60
CA GLU A 72 3.29 7.63 -19.06
C GLU A 72 2.42 8.76 -19.61
N MET A 73 1.15 8.85 -19.16
CA MET A 73 0.22 9.89 -19.61
C MET A 73 0.70 11.30 -19.29
N LEU A 74 1.42 11.47 -18.18
CA LEU A 74 2.01 12.74 -17.74
C LEU A 74 3.35 13.06 -18.42
N GLY A 75 3.83 12.22 -19.35
CA GLY A 75 5.10 12.43 -20.04
C GLY A 75 6.33 12.08 -19.20
N ARG A 76 6.19 11.13 -18.26
CA ARG A 76 7.24 10.60 -17.39
C ARG A 76 8.01 11.66 -16.60
N PRO A 77 7.34 12.48 -15.77
CA PRO A 77 8.03 13.44 -14.94
C PRO A 77 9.07 12.77 -14.02
N SER A 78 10.22 13.42 -13.85
CA SER A 78 11.36 12.87 -13.08
C SER A 78 11.10 12.77 -11.57
N TRP A 79 10.18 13.57 -11.04
CA TRP A 79 9.81 13.49 -9.61
C TRP A 79 9.10 12.18 -9.28
N ALA A 80 8.39 11.56 -10.24
CA ALA A 80 7.68 10.30 -10.06
C ALA A 80 8.61 9.09 -10.05
N THR A 81 9.84 9.22 -10.59
CA THR A 81 10.85 8.17 -10.58
C THR A 81 11.14 7.67 -9.17
N TRP A 82 11.10 8.57 -8.17
CA TRP A 82 11.29 8.19 -6.77
C TRP A 82 10.19 7.25 -6.26
N ALA A 83 8.95 7.40 -6.72
CA ALA A 83 7.86 6.50 -6.35
C ALA A 83 8.08 5.09 -6.94
N PHE A 84 8.58 4.99 -8.18
CA PHE A 84 8.94 3.71 -8.79
C PHE A 84 10.13 3.03 -8.10
N LEU A 85 11.14 3.80 -7.69
CA LEU A 85 12.27 3.27 -6.94
C LEU A 85 11.86 2.70 -5.58
N MET A 86 10.72 3.13 -5.02
CA MET A 86 10.16 2.56 -3.80
C MET A 86 9.44 1.22 -4.04
N ALA A 87 9.08 0.86 -5.28
CA ALA A 87 8.33 -0.36 -5.55
C ALA A 87 9.05 -1.65 -5.11
N PRO A 88 10.37 -1.85 -5.38
CA PRO A 88 11.06 -3.05 -4.89
C PRO A 88 11.14 -3.14 -3.36
N PRO A 89 11.51 -2.07 -2.62
CA PRO A 89 11.41 -2.06 -1.16
C PRO A 89 10.01 -2.40 -0.63
N LEU A 90 8.95 -1.83 -1.23
CA LEU A 90 7.58 -2.14 -0.84
C LEU A 90 7.22 -3.61 -1.11
N GLY A 91 7.61 -4.16 -2.27
CA GLY A 91 7.42 -5.58 -2.56
C GLY A 91 8.14 -6.50 -1.58
N PHE A 92 9.35 -6.12 -1.13
CA PHE A 92 10.04 -6.86 -0.06
C PHE A 92 9.32 -6.75 1.27
N MET A 93 8.77 -5.58 1.61
CA MET A 93 7.97 -5.38 2.81
C MET A 93 6.71 -6.27 2.80
N GLU A 94 6.00 -6.36 1.67
CA GLU A 94 4.85 -7.26 1.50
C GLU A 94 5.24 -8.74 1.64
N TYR A 95 6.37 -9.13 1.07
CA TYR A 95 6.86 -10.50 1.24
C TYR A 95 7.18 -10.78 2.72
N TYR A 96 7.89 -9.86 3.39
CA TYR A 96 8.20 -9.98 4.80
C TYR A 96 6.93 -10.04 5.66
N HIS A 97 5.95 -9.20 5.34
CA HIS A 97 4.64 -9.18 5.96
C HIS A 97 3.97 -10.55 5.93
N PHE A 98 3.90 -11.15 4.74
CA PHE A 98 3.32 -12.46 4.57
C PHE A 98 4.01 -13.52 5.44
N GLN A 99 5.34 -13.46 5.54
CA GLN A 99 6.10 -14.38 6.38
C GLN A 99 5.79 -14.21 7.87
N LEU A 100 5.57 -12.97 8.33
CA LEU A 100 5.19 -12.70 9.71
C LEU A 100 3.87 -13.37 10.09
N THR A 101 2.91 -13.47 9.16
CA THR A 101 1.60 -14.08 9.42
C THR A 101 1.66 -15.59 9.69
N ARG A 102 2.81 -16.25 9.59
CA ARG A 102 2.95 -17.70 9.80
C ARG A 102 3.01 -18.09 11.28
N ASP A 103 3.40 -17.18 12.17
CA ASP A 103 3.57 -17.43 13.60
C ASP A 103 3.15 -16.19 14.40
N VAL A 104 2.28 -16.37 15.41
CA VAL A 104 1.70 -15.25 16.15
C VAL A 104 2.74 -14.44 16.93
N ASN A 105 3.80 -15.08 17.43
CA ASN A 105 4.85 -14.42 18.20
C ASN A 105 5.78 -13.59 17.31
N ARG A 106 6.07 -14.08 16.11
CA ARG A 106 6.77 -13.32 15.06
C ARG A 106 5.90 -12.18 14.56
N PHE A 107 4.63 -12.44 14.27
CA PHE A 107 3.67 -11.44 13.84
C PHE A 107 3.59 -10.26 14.81
N ARG A 108 3.35 -10.54 16.10
CA ARG A 108 3.24 -9.53 17.15
C ARG A 108 4.46 -8.61 17.22
N ARG A 109 5.68 -9.15 17.08
CA ARG A 109 6.93 -8.39 17.15
C ARG A 109 7.24 -7.65 15.86
N GLY A 110 7.16 -8.34 14.72
CA GLY A 110 7.53 -7.80 13.42
C GLY A 110 6.56 -6.74 12.91
N MET A 111 5.26 -6.94 13.13
CA MET A 111 4.24 -6.01 12.64
C MET A 111 4.33 -4.62 13.26
N ARG A 112 4.86 -4.49 14.48
CA ARG A 112 5.01 -3.16 15.09
C ARG A 112 5.87 -2.24 14.22
N SER A 113 7.04 -2.72 13.83
CA SER A 113 7.96 -1.97 12.98
C SER A 113 7.41 -1.83 11.57
N LEU A 114 6.79 -2.89 11.05
CA LEU A 114 6.23 -2.88 9.69
C LEU A 114 5.06 -1.90 9.54
N SER A 115 4.12 -1.88 10.50
CA SER A 115 3.00 -0.93 10.51
C SER A 115 3.46 0.52 10.63
N LEU A 116 4.53 0.79 11.38
CA LEU A 116 5.14 2.13 11.42
C LEU A 116 5.72 2.51 10.06
N LEU A 117 6.48 1.61 9.43
CA LEU A 117 7.03 1.83 8.09
C LEU A 117 5.93 2.04 7.05
N TYR A 118 4.86 1.23 7.07
CA TYR A 118 3.69 1.41 6.21
C TYR A 118 3.01 2.75 6.41
N THR A 119 2.82 3.17 7.66
CA THR A 119 2.22 4.47 7.98
C THR A 119 3.07 5.63 7.41
N VAL A 120 4.39 5.58 7.62
CA VAL A 120 5.31 6.61 7.09
C VAL A 120 5.33 6.59 5.56
N ALA A 121 5.48 5.41 4.95
CA ALA A 121 5.48 5.26 3.49
C ALA A 121 4.17 5.77 2.88
N PHE A 122 3.04 5.49 3.50
CA PHE A 122 1.73 5.98 3.07
C PHE A 122 1.70 7.51 3.03
N PHE A 123 2.10 8.20 4.10
CA PHE A 123 2.09 9.67 4.13
C PHE A 123 3.08 10.29 3.13
N VAL A 124 4.27 9.70 2.97
CA VAL A 124 5.26 10.18 2.00
C VAL A 124 4.73 10.06 0.56
N LEU A 125 4.17 8.91 0.20
CA LEU A 125 3.66 8.66 -1.13
C LEU A 125 2.39 9.48 -1.42
N MET A 126 1.49 9.63 -0.44
CA MET A 126 0.34 10.54 -0.55
C MET A 126 0.78 11.99 -0.74
N TYR A 127 1.80 12.45 -0.02
CA TYR A 127 2.35 13.79 -0.20
C TYR A 127 2.88 13.99 -1.63
N ILE A 128 3.62 13.01 -2.15
CA ILE A 128 4.12 13.05 -3.53
C ILE A 128 2.94 13.13 -4.51
N MET A 129 1.93 12.27 -4.37
CA MET A 129 0.76 12.25 -5.27
C MET A 129 -0.03 13.56 -5.26
N VAL A 130 -0.21 14.20 -4.10
CA VAL A 130 -1.05 15.41 -3.97
C VAL A 130 -0.30 16.67 -4.40
N PHE A 131 0.96 16.82 -4.00
CA PHE A 131 1.71 18.07 -4.18
C PHE A 131 2.70 18.06 -5.35
N LYS A 132 2.92 16.88 -5.96
CA LYS A 132 3.68 16.70 -7.19
C LYS A 132 2.85 15.84 -8.16
N PRO A 133 1.73 16.36 -8.68
CA PRO A 133 0.91 15.66 -9.68
C PRO A 133 1.58 15.62 -11.06
#